data_AF-A0A5D5APV3-F1
#
_entry.id   AF-A0A5D5APV3-F1
#
_cell.length_a   1.000
_cell.length_b   1.000
_cell.length_c   1.000
_cell.angle_alpha   90.00
_cell.angle_beta   90.00
_cell.angle_gamma   90.00
#
_symmetry.space_group_name_H-M   'P 1'
#
loop_
_entity.id
_entity.type
_entity.pdbx_description
1 polymer ?
#
loop_
_entity_poly.entity_id
_entity_poly.type
_entity_poly.pdbx_seq_one_letter_code
_entity_poly.pdbx_strand_id
1 'polypeptide(L)'
;MAQPLRFRYSPTDWSEQRVRRKILQPLRSNIGAQSVSPEFDIGGRWETHRFEMQNEDLALFARTDGEAYWMGNTETPSALWKTDKFGWREIPYRVSRWTQRELLATLHEEDPWLADYPYISWFFLPVFMSKDGRESTRSFFREHAAGFPDAGRRETTRFFEDFLSTGVLDEYRHVMAGKLGTSDHVDRVRMSAAMGEFVAAKILTDAGYDVVPEIEVTTGHSLDFRARNGDTNVLVEVTRPQPPKNRAASGPVAAVRDTAETKVNGQLAEHGGGAVLFVDCSSFRDDTWNAVRAEQPDVRHRPAVVYRARPNGHVEGYRKGAVPLELADALEFLD
;
A
#
# COMPACT_ATOMS: atom_id res chain seq x y z
N MET A 1 13.15 -11.26 -4.26
CA MET A 1 12.40 -10.01 -4.03
C MET A 1 11.34 -10.27 -2.99
N ALA A 2 11.32 -9.46 -1.94
CA ALA A 2 10.25 -9.45 -0.97
C ALA A 2 8.91 -9.16 -1.69
N GLN A 3 7.85 -9.84 -1.28
CA GLN A 3 6.51 -9.71 -1.85
C GLN A 3 5.50 -9.63 -0.71
N PRO A 4 4.36 -8.95 -0.90
CA PRO A 4 3.25 -9.02 0.03
C PRO A 4 2.87 -10.48 0.33
N LEU A 5 2.31 -10.72 1.50
CA LEU A 5 1.82 -12.03 1.90
C LEU A 5 0.89 -12.64 0.83
N ARG A 6 1.17 -13.89 0.46
CA ARG A 6 0.39 -14.70 -0.48
C ARG A 6 0.29 -16.13 0.04
N PHE A 7 -0.83 -16.76 -0.26
CA PHE A 7 -1.04 -18.17 0.05
C PHE A 7 -0.22 -19.04 -0.87
N ARG A 8 0.27 -20.14 -0.33
CA ARG A 8 0.81 -21.25 -1.10
C ARG A 8 -0.17 -22.41 -1.06
N TYR A 9 -0.47 -22.98 -2.22
CA TYR A 9 -1.44 -24.07 -2.36
C TYR A 9 -0.77 -25.42 -2.57
N SER A 10 -1.24 -26.44 -1.88
CA SER A 10 -0.81 -27.82 -2.06
C SER A 10 -2.02 -28.71 -2.38
N PRO A 11 -2.12 -29.29 -3.59
CA PRO A 11 -3.21 -30.18 -3.98
C PRO A 11 -2.98 -31.64 -3.51
N THR A 12 -2.36 -31.83 -2.34
CA THR A 12 -1.99 -33.18 -1.86
C THR A 12 -2.47 -33.37 -0.43
N ASP A 13 -2.70 -34.62 -0.04
CA ASP A 13 -3.10 -34.95 1.32
C ASP A 13 -2.02 -34.64 2.36
N TRP A 14 -2.43 -34.01 3.44
CA TRP A 14 -1.57 -33.69 4.59
C TRP A 14 -2.09 -34.38 5.84
N SER A 15 -1.48 -35.50 6.22
CA SER A 15 -1.72 -36.07 7.55
C SER A 15 -1.03 -35.25 8.64
N GLU A 16 -1.51 -35.33 9.87
CA GLU A 16 -0.87 -34.73 11.04
C GLU A 16 0.62 -35.09 11.15
N GLN A 17 0.96 -36.36 10.90
CA GLN A 17 2.35 -36.81 10.89
C GLN A 17 3.18 -36.14 9.79
N ARG A 18 2.58 -35.92 8.60
CA ARG A 18 3.25 -35.23 7.50
C ARG A 18 3.47 -33.76 7.83
N VAL A 19 2.49 -33.07 8.42
CA VAL A 19 2.64 -31.67 8.88
C VAL A 19 3.80 -31.57 9.88
N ARG A 20 3.83 -32.42 10.90
CA ARG A 20 4.91 -32.43 11.90
C ARG A 20 6.28 -32.63 11.27
N ARG A 21 6.43 -33.62 10.39
CA ARG A 21 7.72 -33.98 9.79
C ARG A 21 8.19 -33.03 8.69
N LYS A 22 7.28 -32.47 7.90
CA LYS A 22 7.62 -31.69 6.69
C LYS A 22 7.47 -30.18 6.85
N ILE A 23 6.77 -29.71 7.89
CA ILE A 23 6.59 -28.29 8.19
C ILE A 23 7.21 -27.98 9.55
N LEU A 24 6.66 -28.53 10.65
CA LEU A 24 7.06 -28.14 12.00
C LEU A 24 8.52 -28.47 12.31
N GLN A 25 8.98 -29.70 12.04
CA GLN A 25 10.35 -30.11 12.39
C GLN A 25 11.42 -29.27 11.66
N PRO A 26 11.34 -29.03 10.33
CA PRO A 26 12.26 -28.11 9.66
C PRO A 26 12.26 -26.71 10.26
N LEU A 27 11.09 -26.11 10.51
CA LEU A 27 11.00 -24.77 11.09
C LEU A 27 11.53 -24.74 12.52
N ARG A 28 11.27 -25.78 13.32
CA ARG A 28 11.77 -25.91 14.68
C ARG A 28 13.29 -25.99 14.72
N SER A 29 13.87 -26.82 13.86
CA SER A 29 15.33 -26.98 13.80
C SER A 29 16.05 -25.74 13.27
N ASN A 30 15.41 -24.95 12.40
CA ASN A 30 16.02 -23.77 11.79
C ASN A 30 15.82 -22.48 12.59
N ILE A 31 14.59 -22.23 13.07
CA ILE A 31 14.16 -20.95 13.66
C ILE A 31 13.31 -21.13 14.92
N GLY A 32 13.40 -22.30 15.57
CA GLY A 32 12.82 -22.52 16.90
C GLY A 32 11.29 -22.60 16.93
N ALA A 33 10.63 -22.88 15.80
CA ALA A 33 9.18 -22.98 15.72
C ALA A 33 8.51 -23.92 16.73
N GLN A 34 7.44 -23.42 17.34
CA GLN A 34 6.51 -24.14 18.20
C GLN A 34 5.17 -24.26 17.50
N SER A 35 4.45 -25.34 17.78
CA SER A 35 3.06 -25.49 17.34
C SER A 35 2.19 -25.06 18.50
N VAL A 36 1.33 -24.08 18.26
CA VAL A 36 0.37 -23.58 19.24
C VAL A 36 -1.05 -23.78 18.72
N SER A 37 -2.04 -23.63 19.60
CA SER A 37 -3.44 -23.68 19.18
C SER A 37 -3.80 -22.39 18.44
N PRO A 38 -4.44 -22.45 17.25
CA PRO A 38 -5.02 -21.28 16.63
C PRO A 38 -6.01 -20.57 17.57
N GLU A 39 -6.04 -19.25 17.55
CA GLU A 39 -6.96 -18.45 18.37
C GLU A 39 -8.40 -18.55 17.85
N PHE A 40 -8.55 -18.74 16.55
CA PHE A 40 -9.83 -18.72 15.87
C PHE A 40 -10.13 -20.06 15.21
N ASP A 41 -11.36 -20.52 15.39
CA ASP A 41 -11.88 -21.63 14.61
C ASP A 41 -12.18 -21.18 13.16
N ILE A 42 -11.77 -22.02 12.21
CA ILE A 42 -12.07 -21.89 10.79
C ILE A 42 -13.43 -22.52 10.43
N GLY A 43 -13.83 -23.55 11.20
CA GLY A 43 -15.01 -24.37 10.99
C GLY A 43 -14.99 -25.25 9.73
N GLY A 44 -15.98 -26.15 9.64
CA GLY A 44 -16.17 -27.04 8.49
C GLY A 44 -15.20 -28.22 8.51
N ARG A 45 -14.64 -28.55 7.33
CA ARG A 45 -13.75 -29.70 7.13
C ARG A 45 -12.25 -29.39 7.30
N TRP A 46 -11.93 -28.20 7.77
CA TRP A 46 -10.56 -27.69 7.80
C TRP A 46 -9.89 -28.02 9.13
N GLU A 47 -8.71 -28.61 9.06
CA GLU A 47 -7.78 -28.72 10.19
C GLU A 47 -6.73 -27.63 10.07
N THR A 48 -6.43 -26.95 11.18
CA THR A 48 -5.59 -25.75 11.21
C THR A 48 -4.41 -25.91 12.14
N HIS A 49 -3.31 -25.28 11.75
CA HIS A 49 -2.07 -25.26 12.51
C HIS A 49 -1.53 -23.84 12.54
N ARG A 50 -1.13 -23.42 13.73
CA ARG A 50 -0.43 -22.16 13.99
C ARG A 50 0.98 -22.47 14.46
N PHE A 51 1.96 -21.87 13.80
CA PHE A 51 3.37 -22.02 14.12
C PHE A 51 3.95 -20.66 14.49
N GLU A 52 4.52 -20.57 15.68
CA GLU A 52 5.18 -19.37 16.17
C GLU A 52 6.66 -19.64 16.35
N MET A 53 7.49 -18.75 15.83
CA MET A 53 8.94 -18.91 15.76
C MET A 53 9.60 -18.06 16.84
N GLN A 54 10.84 -18.40 17.20
CA GLN A 54 11.58 -17.64 18.22
C GLN A 54 11.94 -16.23 17.78
N ASN A 55 11.98 -15.97 16.47
CA ASN A 55 12.21 -14.64 15.88
C ASN A 55 10.90 -13.86 15.66
N GLU A 56 9.81 -14.25 16.35
CA GLU A 56 8.49 -13.61 16.27
C GLU A 56 7.83 -13.78 14.89
N ASP A 57 8.36 -14.65 14.02
CA ASP A 57 7.63 -15.03 12.82
C ASP A 57 6.44 -15.92 13.17
N LEU A 58 5.41 -15.85 12.33
CA LEU A 58 4.18 -16.60 12.39
C LEU A 58 3.94 -17.31 11.05
N ALA A 59 3.45 -18.54 11.13
CA ALA A 59 2.84 -19.21 10.00
C ALA A 59 1.56 -19.94 10.35
N LEU A 60 0.71 -20.03 9.34
CA LEU A 60 -0.64 -20.56 9.39
C LEU A 60 -0.77 -21.60 8.28
N PHE A 61 -1.28 -22.78 8.64
CA PHE A 61 -1.50 -23.87 7.70
C PHE A 61 -2.92 -24.42 7.89
N ALA A 62 -3.72 -24.40 6.84
CA ALA A 62 -5.06 -24.98 6.82
C ALA A 62 -5.10 -26.13 5.82
N ARG A 63 -5.68 -27.27 6.18
CA ARG A 63 -5.75 -28.45 5.32
C ARG A 63 -7.09 -29.17 5.39
N THR A 64 -7.39 -29.92 4.34
CA THR A 64 -8.45 -30.94 4.28
C THR A 64 -7.87 -32.21 3.66
N ASP A 65 -8.71 -33.21 3.45
CA ASP A 65 -8.42 -34.28 2.51
C ASP A 65 -8.37 -33.68 1.08
N GLY A 66 -7.22 -33.71 0.43
CA GLY A 66 -6.99 -33.27 -0.95
C GLY A 66 -6.38 -31.87 -1.15
N GLU A 67 -6.45 -30.97 -0.18
CA GLU A 67 -5.93 -29.60 -0.34
C GLU A 67 -5.36 -29.00 0.94
N ALA A 68 -4.39 -28.10 0.79
CA ALA A 68 -3.88 -27.30 1.88
C ALA A 68 -3.38 -25.92 1.44
N TYR A 69 -3.44 -24.98 2.36
CA TYR A 69 -3.01 -23.60 2.19
C TYR A 69 -2.03 -23.20 3.29
N TRP A 70 -0.93 -22.59 2.88
CA TRP A 70 0.09 -22.04 3.77
C TRP A 70 0.17 -20.52 3.62
N MET A 71 0.23 -19.82 4.75
CA MET A 71 0.54 -18.41 4.82
C MET A 71 1.56 -18.20 5.94
N GLY A 72 2.56 -17.37 5.73
CA GLY A 72 3.48 -17.02 6.82
C GLY A 72 4.46 -15.95 6.43
N ASN A 73 4.95 -15.23 7.43
CA ASN A 73 5.97 -14.20 7.30
C ASN A 73 7.38 -14.75 7.52
N THR A 74 7.57 -16.04 7.27
CA THR A 74 8.81 -16.77 7.56
C THR A 74 9.40 -17.45 6.34
N GLU A 75 10.49 -18.19 6.52
CA GLU A 75 10.95 -19.13 5.50
C GLU A 75 9.87 -20.16 5.17
N THR A 76 9.50 -20.26 3.89
CA THR A 76 8.59 -21.31 3.43
C THR A 76 9.28 -22.68 3.58
N PRO A 77 8.65 -23.69 4.21
CA PRO A 77 9.18 -25.05 4.23
C PRO A 77 9.43 -25.61 2.82
N SER A 78 10.50 -26.39 2.63
CA SER A 78 10.89 -26.89 1.31
C SER A 78 9.84 -27.77 0.63
N ALA A 79 9.01 -28.45 1.42
CA ALA A 79 7.86 -29.21 0.94
C ALA A 79 6.80 -28.34 0.21
N LEU A 80 6.89 -27.01 0.33
CA LEU A 80 5.96 -26.03 -0.23
C LEU A 80 6.64 -25.07 -1.22
N TRP A 81 7.91 -25.24 -1.61
CA TRP A 81 8.60 -24.26 -2.48
C TRP A 81 8.02 -24.17 -3.90
N LYS A 82 7.65 -25.30 -4.49
CA LYS A 82 7.14 -25.42 -5.87
C LYS A 82 5.60 -25.39 -5.95
N THR A 83 4.99 -24.65 -5.04
CA THR A 83 3.54 -24.47 -4.99
C THR A 83 3.14 -23.17 -5.67
N ASP A 84 1.97 -23.18 -6.27
CA ASP A 84 1.34 -21.98 -6.82
C ASP A 84 1.04 -20.97 -5.70
N LYS A 85 1.15 -19.69 -6.04
CA LYS A 85 0.88 -18.58 -5.12
C LYS A 85 -0.45 -17.93 -5.44
N PHE A 86 -1.29 -17.75 -4.43
CA PHE A 86 -2.63 -17.18 -4.55
C PHE A 86 -2.81 -15.97 -3.63
N GLY A 87 -3.56 -14.99 -4.09
CA GLY A 87 -4.03 -13.84 -3.33
C GLY A 87 -5.24 -14.17 -2.45
N TRP A 88 -5.65 -13.19 -1.66
CA TRP A 88 -6.69 -13.32 -0.64
C TRP A 88 -8.08 -13.69 -1.17
N ARG A 89 -8.36 -13.38 -2.45
CA ARG A 89 -9.66 -13.61 -3.12
C ARG A 89 -9.66 -14.87 -3.99
N GLU A 90 -8.50 -15.49 -4.20
CA GLU A 90 -8.32 -16.63 -5.11
C GLU A 90 -8.38 -17.98 -4.37
N ILE A 91 -8.63 -17.96 -3.07
CA ILE A 91 -8.68 -19.14 -2.20
C ILE A 91 -10.04 -19.23 -1.48
N PRO A 92 -10.39 -20.38 -0.87
CA PRO A 92 -11.64 -20.51 -0.12
C PRO A 92 -11.80 -19.42 0.93
N TYR A 93 -12.95 -18.75 0.92
CA TYR A 93 -13.24 -17.62 1.82
C TYR A 93 -12.99 -17.93 3.29
N ARG A 94 -13.33 -19.14 3.76
CA ARG A 94 -13.10 -19.56 5.15
C ARG A 94 -11.63 -19.55 5.54
N VAL A 95 -10.75 -20.03 4.66
CA VAL A 95 -9.30 -20.03 4.86
C VAL A 95 -8.78 -18.60 4.88
N SER A 96 -9.15 -17.79 3.88
CA SER A 96 -8.75 -16.38 3.80
C SER A 96 -9.17 -15.59 5.05
N ARG A 97 -10.43 -15.72 5.47
CA ARG A 97 -10.99 -15.05 6.65
C ARG A 97 -10.30 -15.51 7.94
N TRP A 98 -10.11 -16.80 8.13
CA TRP A 98 -9.42 -17.34 9.30
C TRP A 98 -7.99 -16.78 9.39
N THR A 99 -7.23 -16.87 8.30
CA THR A 99 -5.87 -16.34 8.23
C THR A 99 -5.83 -14.84 8.51
N GLN A 100 -6.76 -14.05 7.97
CA GLN A 100 -6.82 -12.62 8.28
C GLN A 100 -7.04 -12.35 9.76
N ARG A 101 -7.92 -13.11 10.43
CA ARG A 101 -8.18 -12.94 11.86
C ARG A 101 -6.96 -13.26 12.72
N GLU A 102 -6.31 -14.38 12.46
CA GLU A 102 -5.07 -14.79 13.16
C GLU A 102 -3.95 -13.75 13.01
N LEU A 103 -3.75 -13.27 11.78
CA LEU A 103 -2.73 -12.25 11.50
C LEU A 103 -3.07 -10.89 12.09
N LEU A 104 -4.34 -10.47 12.07
CA LEU A 104 -4.78 -9.21 12.66
C LEU A 104 -4.66 -9.23 14.18
N ALA A 105 -5.04 -10.34 14.84
CA ALA A 105 -4.87 -10.49 16.28
C ALA A 105 -3.39 -10.37 16.66
N THR A 106 -2.52 -11.08 15.93
CA THR A 106 -1.05 -11.01 16.13
C THR A 106 -0.52 -9.59 15.88
N LEU A 107 -0.96 -8.94 14.80
CA LEU A 107 -0.58 -7.55 14.50
C LEU A 107 -0.97 -6.59 15.64
N HIS A 108 -2.16 -6.77 16.21
CA HIS A 108 -2.67 -5.93 17.31
C HIS A 108 -2.05 -6.26 18.66
N GLU A 109 -1.52 -7.47 18.84
CA GLU A 109 -0.69 -7.80 19.99
C GLU A 109 0.69 -7.15 19.90
N GLU A 110 1.35 -7.25 18.73
CA GLU A 110 2.68 -6.69 18.47
C GLU A 110 2.67 -5.15 18.43
N ASP A 111 1.67 -4.56 17.78
CA ASP A 111 1.50 -3.11 17.64
C ASP A 111 0.08 -2.68 18.07
N PRO A 112 -0.21 -2.60 19.40
CA PRO A 112 -1.56 -2.34 19.91
C PRO A 112 -2.21 -1.04 19.42
N TRP A 113 -1.40 -0.06 19.02
CA TRP A 113 -1.90 1.20 18.48
C TRP A 113 -2.63 1.04 17.14
N LEU A 114 -2.39 -0.04 16.39
CA LEU A 114 -3.09 -0.34 15.13
C LEU A 114 -4.52 -0.84 15.36
N ALA A 115 -4.86 -1.31 16.56
CA ALA A 115 -6.23 -1.73 16.89
C ALA A 115 -7.25 -0.57 16.79
N ASP A 116 -6.80 0.67 16.99
CA ASP A 116 -7.60 1.89 16.81
C ASP A 116 -7.86 2.23 15.33
N TYR A 117 -7.19 1.54 14.39
CA TYR A 117 -7.24 1.78 12.94
C TYR A 117 -7.49 0.46 12.17
N PRO A 118 -8.69 -0.13 12.30
CA PRO A 118 -9.03 -1.42 11.69
C PRO A 118 -8.94 -1.41 10.16
N TYR A 119 -9.29 -0.32 9.47
CA TYR A 119 -9.25 -0.27 8.00
C TYR A 119 -7.82 -0.26 7.49
N ILE A 120 -6.92 0.51 8.10
CA ILE A 120 -5.47 0.48 7.82
C ILE A 120 -4.89 -0.89 8.13
N SER A 121 -5.19 -1.44 9.31
CA SER A 121 -4.71 -2.75 9.74
C SER A 121 -5.09 -3.82 8.74
N TRP A 122 -6.35 -3.83 8.31
CA TRP A 122 -6.84 -4.76 7.31
C TRP A 122 -6.21 -4.49 5.96
N PHE A 123 -6.27 -3.26 5.44
CA PHE A 123 -5.82 -2.93 4.10
C PHE A 123 -4.34 -3.28 3.90
N PHE A 124 -3.47 -2.84 4.82
CA PHE A 124 -2.02 -3.05 4.75
C PHE A 124 -1.54 -4.35 5.40
N LEU A 125 -2.42 -5.21 5.95
CA LEU A 125 -2.04 -6.53 6.48
C LEU A 125 -1.05 -7.32 5.60
N PRO A 126 -1.17 -7.32 4.24
CA PRO A 126 -0.26 -8.09 3.40
C PRO A 126 1.20 -7.64 3.49
N VAL A 127 1.46 -6.37 3.86
CA VAL A 127 2.80 -5.81 4.01
C VAL A 127 3.18 -5.62 5.49
N PHE A 128 2.23 -5.27 6.35
CA PHE A 128 2.41 -5.18 7.80
C PHE A 128 2.73 -6.52 8.45
N MET A 129 2.32 -7.62 7.84
CA MET A 129 2.69 -8.96 8.28
C MET A 129 3.63 -9.65 7.29
N SER A 130 4.27 -8.94 6.36
CA SER A 130 5.23 -9.57 5.45
C SER A 130 6.58 -9.78 6.13
N LYS A 131 7.31 -10.82 5.71
CA LYS A 131 8.62 -11.18 6.30
C LYS A 131 9.56 -9.99 6.33
N ASP A 132 9.79 -9.42 5.15
CA ASP A 132 10.77 -8.36 4.99
C ASP A 132 10.15 -6.98 5.22
N GLY A 133 8.82 -6.81 5.15
CA GLY A 133 8.18 -5.49 5.23
C GLY A 133 7.60 -5.11 6.59
N ARG A 134 7.35 -6.04 7.52
CA ARG A 134 6.58 -5.75 8.75
C ARG A 134 7.17 -4.57 9.54
N GLU A 135 8.49 -4.60 9.79
CA GLU A 135 9.16 -3.59 10.60
C GLU A 135 9.14 -2.23 9.91
N SER A 136 9.55 -2.19 8.65
CA SER A 136 9.71 -0.94 7.90
C SER A 136 8.36 -0.27 7.63
N THR A 137 7.33 -1.03 7.27
CA THR A 137 6.01 -0.49 6.95
C THR A 137 5.29 0.02 8.19
N ARG A 138 5.34 -0.72 9.30
CA ARG A 138 4.77 -0.26 10.58
C ARG A 138 5.55 0.93 11.15
N SER A 139 6.89 0.90 11.08
CA SER A 139 7.75 2.03 11.47
C SER A 139 7.46 3.28 10.63
N PHE A 140 7.22 3.15 9.32
CA PHE A 140 6.87 4.28 8.46
C PHE A 140 5.60 5.02 8.92
N PHE A 141 4.55 4.31 9.30
CA PHE A 141 3.37 4.94 9.92
C PHE A 141 3.70 5.50 11.31
N ARG A 142 4.39 4.72 12.15
CA ARG A 142 4.64 5.04 13.55
C ARG A 142 5.57 6.23 13.76
N GLU A 143 6.62 6.33 12.97
CA GLU A 143 7.77 7.22 13.17
C GLU A 143 7.95 8.25 12.06
N HIS A 144 7.30 8.04 10.90
CA HIS A 144 7.45 8.93 9.73
C HIS A 144 6.11 9.49 9.24
N ALA A 145 5.08 9.38 10.07
CA ALA A 145 3.79 10.02 9.86
C ALA A 145 3.23 9.75 8.45
N ALA A 146 3.48 8.54 7.92
CA ALA A 146 3.09 8.10 6.60
C ALA A 146 3.47 9.09 5.45
N GLY A 147 4.56 9.84 5.62
CA GLY A 147 5.10 10.76 4.61
C GLY A 147 4.66 12.22 4.76
N PHE A 148 3.90 12.59 5.79
CA PHE A 148 3.56 13.98 6.10
C PHE A 148 4.54 14.56 7.13
N PRO A 149 5.43 15.51 6.76
CA PRO A 149 6.52 15.95 7.64
C PRO A 149 6.09 16.83 8.83
N ASP A 150 4.93 17.49 8.74
CA ASP A 150 4.44 18.47 9.73
C ASP A 150 3.26 17.95 10.56
N ALA A 151 3.06 16.64 10.61
CA ALA A 151 1.96 16.02 11.31
C ALA A 151 2.39 14.88 12.22
N GLY A 152 1.58 14.61 13.24
CA GLY A 152 1.80 13.48 14.15
C GLY A 152 1.18 12.19 13.63
N ARG A 153 1.70 11.04 14.10
CA ARG A 153 1.20 9.69 13.76
C ARG A 153 -0.32 9.57 13.82
N ARG A 154 -0.95 10.05 14.89
CA ARG A 154 -2.41 9.87 15.09
C ARG A 154 -3.22 10.58 14.02
N GLU A 155 -2.84 11.80 13.66
CA GLU A 155 -3.54 12.61 12.68
C GLU A 155 -3.40 11.99 11.28
N THR A 156 -2.19 11.59 10.89
CA THR A 156 -1.92 10.99 9.57
C THR A 156 -2.53 9.61 9.42
N THR A 157 -2.45 8.80 10.47
CA THR A 157 -3.08 7.47 10.46
C THR A 157 -4.60 7.62 10.37
N ARG A 158 -5.20 8.57 11.10
CA ARG A 158 -6.65 8.85 10.96
C ARG A 158 -7.03 9.33 9.57
N PHE A 159 -6.24 10.21 8.95
CA PHE A 159 -6.48 10.65 7.58
C PHE A 159 -6.62 9.48 6.58
N PHE A 160 -5.70 8.50 6.67
CA PHE A 160 -5.77 7.31 5.80
C PHE A 160 -6.83 6.31 6.26
N GLU A 161 -7.10 6.20 7.56
CA GLU A 161 -8.17 5.35 8.11
C GLU A 161 -9.53 5.81 7.59
N ASP A 162 -9.82 7.10 7.68
CA ASP A 162 -11.07 7.69 7.22
C ASP A 162 -11.26 7.47 5.71
N PHE A 163 -10.20 7.65 4.91
CA PHE A 163 -10.25 7.36 3.48
C PHE A 163 -10.49 5.87 3.20
N LEU A 164 -9.72 4.96 3.82
CA LEU A 164 -9.85 3.53 3.59
C LEU A 164 -11.19 2.97 4.09
N SER A 165 -11.82 3.62 5.08
CA SER A 165 -13.15 3.24 5.56
C SER A 165 -14.26 3.36 4.50
N THR A 166 -14.02 4.13 3.43
CA THR A 166 -14.95 4.26 2.30
C THR A 166 -15.04 2.98 1.47
N GLY A 167 -14.03 2.10 1.53
CA GLY A 167 -13.97 0.86 0.76
C GLY A 167 -13.64 1.03 -0.73
N VAL A 168 -13.38 2.27 -1.21
CA VAL A 168 -13.18 2.55 -2.65
C VAL A 168 -12.00 1.77 -3.27
N LEU A 169 -10.99 1.43 -2.45
CA LEU A 169 -9.81 0.66 -2.88
C LEU A 169 -9.85 -0.82 -2.49
N ASP A 170 -10.93 -1.33 -1.87
CA ASP A 170 -10.97 -2.69 -1.32
C ASP A 170 -10.78 -3.77 -2.38
N GLU A 171 -11.27 -3.52 -3.60
CA GLU A 171 -11.07 -4.39 -4.76
C GLU A 171 -9.59 -4.49 -5.17
N TYR A 172 -8.86 -3.41 -4.97
CA TYR A 172 -7.47 -3.25 -5.39
C TYR A 172 -6.48 -3.39 -4.24
N ARG A 173 -6.93 -3.81 -3.06
CA ARG A 173 -6.12 -3.89 -1.83
C ARG A 173 -4.76 -4.56 -2.03
N HIS A 174 -4.71 -5.70 -2.72
CA HIS A 174 -3.45 -6.43 -2.92
C HIS A 174 -2.43 -5.62 -3.72
N VAL A 175 -2.90 -4.92 -4.74
CA VAL A 175 -2.11 -4.04 -5.60
C VAL A 175 -1.66 -2.82 -4.80
N MET A 176 -2.61 -2.07 -4.25
CA MET A 176 -2.34 -0.80 -3.59
C MET A 176 -1.54 -0.95 -2.29
N ALA A 177 -1.84 -1.96 -1.46
CA ALA A 177 -1.02 -2.24 -0.27
C ALA A 177 0.40 -2.68 -0.68
N GLY A 178 0.53 -3.39 -1.80
CA GLY A 178 1.81 -3.81 -2.35
C GLY A 178 2.73 -2.67 -2.77
N LYS A 179 2.17 -1.51 -3.17
CA LYS A 179 2.95 -0.31 -3.55
C LYS A 179 3.76 0.27 -2.39
N LEU A 180 3.27 0.18 -1.15
CA LEU A 180 4.03 0.54 0.05
C LEU A 180 5.31 -0.33 0.17
N GLY A 181 5.18 -1.59 -0.27
CA GLY A 181 6.24 -2.56 -0.47
C GLY A 181 6.71 -3.25 0.80
N THR A 182 7.73 -4.10 0.64
CA THR A 182 8.14 -5.07 1.66
C THR A 182 9.66 -5.07 1.89
N SER A 183 10.27 -3.90 2.02
CA SER A 183 11.73 -3.77 2.24
C SER A 183 12.07 -3.94 3.72
N ASP A 184 13.23 -4.50 4.06
CA ASP A 184 13.71 -4.65 5.44
C ASP A 184 14.09 -3.33 6.11
N HIS A 185 14.20 -2.25 5.33
CA HIS A 185 14.46 -0.91 5.80
C HIS A 185 13.38 0.07 5.32
N VAL A 186 13.22 1.16 6.08
CA VAL A 186 12.32 2.25 5.71
C VAL A 186 12.90 3.01 4.51
N ASP A 187 12.31 2.80 3.34
CA ASP A 187 12.51 3.65 2.17
C ASP A 187 11.48 4.78 2.15
N ARG A 188 11.83 5.90 2.79
CA ARG A 188 10.93 7.06 2.91
C ARG A 188 10.54 7.65 1.56
N VAL A 189 11.40 7.56 0.54
CA VAL A 189 11.13 8.14 -0.78
C VAL A 189 10.02 7.33 -1.45
N ARG A 190 10.23 6.02 -1.56
CA ARG A 190 9.27 5.12 -2.20
C ARG A 190 7.97 5.01 -1.42
N MET A 191 8.04 4.87 -0.09
CA MET A 191 6.84 4.75 0.76
C MET A 191 6.02 6.04 0.74
N SER A 192 6.66 7.21 0.75
CA SER A 192 5.92 8.48 0.60
C SER A 192 5.31 8.60 -0.80
N ALA A 193 6.02 8.21 -1.85
CA ALA A 193 5.47 8.19 -3.21
C ALA A 193 4.22 7.31 -3.30
N ALA A 194 4.28 6.10 -2.74
CA ALA A 194 3.12 5.21 -2.63
C ALA A 194 1.95 5.87 -1.89
N MET A 195 2.20 6.50 -0.73
CA MET A 195 1.13 7.22 -0.02
C MET A 195 0.61 8.45 -0.77
N GLY A 196 1.39 9.04 -1.68
CA GLY A 196 0.92 10.13 -2.54
C GLY A 196 -0.17 9.67 -3.51
N GLU A 197 -0.13 8.42 -3.94
CA GLU A 197 -1.22 7.83 -4.72
C GLU A 197 -2.52 7.68 -3.92
N PHE A 198 -2.43 7.33 -2.63
CA PHE A 198 -3.62 7.29 -1.76
C PHE A 198 -4.21 8.68 -1.56
N VAL A 199 -3.37 9.72 -1.46
CA VAL A 199 -3.82 11.12 -1.40
C VAL A 199 -4.53 11.51 -2.70
N ALA A 200 -3.96 11.17 -3.86
CA ALA A 200 -4.59 11.42 -5.15
C ALA A 200 -5.93 10.69 -5.30
N ALA A 201 -5.98 9.41 -4.93
CA ALA A 201 -7.20 8.62 -4.94
C ALA A 201 -8.27 9.22 -4.02
N LYS A 202 -7.88 9.71 -2.83
CA LYS A 202 -8.79 10.42 -1.92
C LYS A 202 -9.35 11.67 -2.58
N ILE A 203 -8.52 12.54 -3.15
CA ILE A 203 -8.95 13.78 -3.81
C ILE A 203 -9.93 13.47 -4.95
N LEU A 204 -9.64 12.47 -5.77
CA LEU A 204 -10.54 12.03 -6.85
C LEU A 204 -11.87 11.50 -6.30
N THR A 205 -11.83 10.70 -5.24
CA THR A 205 -13.04 10.14 -4.60
C THR A 205 -13.89 11.24 -3.95
N ASP A 206 -13.27 12.17 -3.24
CA ASP A 206 -13.94 13.32 -2.62
C ASP A 206 -14.60 14.22 -3.68
N ALA A 207 -14.00 14.31 -4.88
CA ALA A 207 -14.56 15.01 -6.04
C ALA A 207 -15.62 14.18 -6.81
N GLY A 208 -16.02 13.01 -6.29
CA GLY A 208 -17.08 12.19 -6.86
C GLY A 208 -16.66 11.30 -8.02
N TYR A 209 -15.37 11.01 -8.19
CA TYR A 209 -14.88 10.08 -9.21
C TYR A 209 -14.72 8.65 -8.66
N ASP A 210 -15.14 7.67 -9.45
CA ASP A 210 -14.74 6.28 -9.27
C ASP A 210 -13.29 6.11 -9.72
N VAL A 211 -12.46 5.52 -8.86
CA VAL A 211 -11.02 5.39 -9.06
C VAL A 211 -10.64 3.92 -9.32
N VAL A 212 -9.93 3.67 -10.43
CA VAL A 212 -9.34 2.36 -10.72
C VAL A 212 -7.82 2.49 -10.83
N PRO A 213 -7.03 1.80 -9.99
CA PRO A 213 -5.57 1.84 -10.02
C PRO A 213 -4.94 0.93 -11.08
N GLU A 214 -3.66 1.18 -11.37
CA GLU A 214 -2.78 0.36 -12.23
C GLU A 214 -3.40 0.01 -13.59
N ILE A 215 -3.73 1.05 -14.35
CA ILE A 215 -4.35 0.90 -15.66
C ILE A 215 -3.27 0.63 -16.70
N GLU A 216 -3.19 -0.61 -17.15
CA GLU A 216 -2.44 -0.94 -18.36
C GLU A 216 -3.10 -0.25 -19.55
N VAL A 217 -2.30 0.51 -20.29
CA VAL A 217 -2.72 1.08 -21.57
C VAL A 217 -1.96 0.42 -22.71
N THR A 218 -2.41 0.67 -23.93
CA THR A 218 -1.91 0.03 -25.17
C THR A 218 -0.41 0.16 -25.42
N THR A 219 0.28 1.03 -24.68
CA THR A 219 1.73 1.29 -24.82
C THR A 219 2.58 0.40 -23.92
N GLY A 220 1.98 -0.45 -23.06
CA GLY A 220 2.69 -1.39 -22.19
C GLY A 220 3.20 -0.83 -20.87
N HIS A 221 2.95 0.47 -20.60
CA HIS A 221 3.20 1.11 -19.30
C HIS A 221 1.87 1.31 -18.58
N SER A 222 1.85 1.07 -17.27
CA SER A 222 0.69 1.34 -16.43
C SER A 222 0.71 2.77 -15.91
N LEU A 223 -0.45 3.41 -15.95
CA LEU A 223 -0.71 4.68 -15.27
C LEU A 223 -1.29 4.41 -13.88
N ASP A 224 -1.08 5.35 -12.97
CA ASP A 224 -1.48 5.18 -11.58
C ASP A 224 -3.00 5.01 -11.44
N PHE A 225 -3.81 5.84 -12.09
CA PHE A 225 -5.26 5.77 -11.99
C PHE A 225 -6.03 6.08 -13.28
N ARG A 226 -7.25 5.58 -13.33
CA ARG A 226 -8.34 6.10 -14.17
C ARG A 226 -9.45 6.60 -13.26
N ALA A 227 -9.83 7.87 -13.45
CA ALA A 227 -10.94 8.54 -12.78
C ALA A 227 -12.17 8.58 -13.69
N ARG A 228 -13.34 8.15 -13.18
CA ARG A 228 -14.59 8.10 -13.96
C ARG A 228 -15.76 8.73 -13.22
N ASN A 229 -16.54 9.55 -13.90
CA ASN A 229 -17.82 10.05 -13.41
C ASN A 229 -18.69 10.47 -14.61
N GLY A 230 -19.86 9.86 -14.78
CA GLY A 230 -20.73 10.09 -15.93
C GLY A 230 -19.97 9.90 -17.25
N ASP A 231 -19.87 10.97 -18.04
CA ASP A 231 -19.15 10.99 -19.32
C ASP A 231 -17.64 11.25 -19.18
N THR A 232 -17.16 11.57 -17.97
CA THR A 232 -15.75 11.83 -17.71
C THR A 232 -14.99 10.52 -17.54
N ASN A 233 -13.91 10.34 -18.30
CA ASN A 233 -13.00 9.19 -18.21
C ASN A 233 -11.57 9.67 -18.46
N VAL A 234 -10.83 9.92 -17.38
CA VAL A 234 -9.54 10.59 -17.41
C VAL A 234 -8.47 9.71 -16.78
N LEU A 235 -7.32 9.62 -17.45
CA LEU A 235 -6.15 8.95 -16.90
C LEU A 235 -5.35 9.93 -16.04
N VAL A 236 -4.86 9.47 -14.89
CA VAL A 236 -4.12 10.28 -13.93
C VAL A 236 -2.82 9.56 -13.58
N GLU A 237 -1.72 10.31 -13.66
CA GLU A 237 -0.40 9.88 -13.19
C GLU A 237 -0.02 10.71 -11.96
N VAL A 238 0.51 10.06 -10.94
CA VAL A 238 0.87 10.72 -9.68
C VAL A 238 2.39 10.77 -9.54
N THR A 239 2.87 11.90 -9.04
CA THR A 239 4.27 12.05 -8.65
C THR A 239 4.38 12.85 -7.38
N ARG A 240 5.39 12.52 -6.57
CA ARG A 240 5.60 13.14 -5.27
C ARG A 240 7.03 13.64 -5.14
N PRO A 241 7.29 14.95 -5.29
CA PRO A 241 8.62 15.50 -5.09
C PRO A 241 9.13 15.23 -3.69
N GLN A 242 10.43 14.96 -3.59
CA GLN A 242 11.10 14.84 -2.30
C GLN A 242 11.43 16.23 -1.76
N PRO A 243 11.37 16.43 -0.42
CA PRO A 243 11.85 17.67 0.17
C PRO A 243 13.29 17.91 -0.28
N PRO A 244 13.65 19.12 -0.73
CA PRO A 244 15.02 19.42 -1.11
C PRO A 244 15.93 19.13 0.08
N LYS A 245 16.96 18.29 -0.11
CA LYS A 245 18.01 18.13 0.91
C LYS A 245 18.70 19.48 1.11
N ASN A 246 19.34 19.69 2.27
CA ASN A 246 20.11 20.89 2.65
C ASN A 246 21.18 21.39 1.63
N ARG A 247 21.31 20.79 0.44
CA ARG A 247 22.08 21.35 -0.67
C ARG A 247 21.24 22.44 -1.35
N ALA A 248 21.62 23.68 -1.08
CA ALA A 248 21.05 24.93 -1.54
C ALA A 248 20.95 25.16 -3.08
N ALA A 249 21.15 24.15 -3.94
CA ALA A 249 21.39 24.40 -5.36
C ALA A 249 20.14 24.56 -6.23
N SER A 250 18.93 24.20 -5.77
CA SER A 250 17.75 24.26 -6.65
C SER A 250 16.39 24.58 -5.97
N GLY A 251 16.26 24.39 -4.66
CA GLY A 251 15.08 24.84 -3.89
C GLY A 251 13.78 24.06 -4.19
N PRO A 252 12.69 24.35 -3.47
CA PRO A 252 11.42 23.61 -3.57
C PRO A 252 10.77 23.69 -4.95
N VAL A 253 10.90 24.84 -5.62
CA VAL A 253 10.40 25.05 -6.98
C VAL A 253 11.08 24.13 -7.99
N ALA A 254 12.41 23.97 -7.92
CA ALA A 254 13.10 23.04 -8.81
C ALA A 254 12.77 21.59 -8.47
N ALA A 255 12.62 21.24 -7.18
CA ALA A 255 12.21 19.89 -6.80
C ALA A 255 10.89 19.47 -7.46
N VAL A 256 9.91 20.38 -7.53
CA VAL A 256 8.64 20.19 -8.27
C VAL A 256 8.90 19.99 -9.77
N ARG A 257 9.69 20.90 -10.39
CA ARG A 257 9.99 20.85 -11.83
C ARG A 257 10.73 19.59 -12.24
N ASP A 258 11.80 19.23 -11.54
CA ASP A 258 12.66 18.09 -11.86
C ASP A 258 11.91 16.77 -11.70
N THR A 259 11.06 16.68 -10.67
CA THR A 259 10.23 15.50 -10.40
C THR A 259 9.16 15.33 -11.48
N ALA A 260 8.48 16.42 -11.86
CA ALA A 260 7.53 16.39 -12.95
C ALA A 260 8.21 16.04 -14.28
N GLU A 261 9.33 16.69 -14.61
CA GLU A 261 10.07 16.46 -15.85
C GLU A 261 10.54 15.01 -16.00
N THR A 262 11.04 14.40 -14.91
CA THR A 262 11.44 12.98 -14.92
C THR A 262 10.28 12.06 -15.26
N LYS A 263 9.09 12.34 -14.74
CA LYS A 263 7.86 11.57 -15.03
C LYS A 263 7.35 11.81 -16.45
N VAL A 264 7.46 13.04 -16.93
CA VAL A 264 6.98 13.44 -18.27
C VAL A 264 7.83 12.83 -19.36
N ASN A 265 9.15 12.89 -19.23
CA ASN A 265 10.09 12.36 -20.22
C ASN A 265 10.12 10.81 -20.27
N GLY A 266 9.51 10.14 -19.30
CA GLY A 266 9.31 8.69 -19.29
C GLY A 266 7.87 8.32 -19.65
N GLN A 267 7.12 7.90 -18.64
CA GLN A 267 5.81 7.27 -18.77
C GLN A 267 4.81 8.11 -19.60
N LEU A 268 4.70 9.42 -19.35
CA LEU A 268 3.65 10.24 -20.00
C LEU A 268 3.90 10.52 -21.49
N ALA A 269 5.16 10.66 -21.91
CA ALA A 269 5.52 10.83 -23.31
C ALA A 269 5.13 9.58 -24.13
N GLU A 270 5.29 8.40 -23.54
CA GLU A 270 4.91 7.12 -24.15
C GLU A 270 3.38 6.96 -24.29
N HIS A 271 2.59 7.72 -23.53
CA HIS A 271 1.12 7.73 -23.56
C HIS A 271 0.49 8.83 -24.44
N GLY A 272 1.29 9.52 -25.26
CA GLY A 272 0.79 10.57 -26.16
C GLY A 272 0.23 11.81 -25.44
N GLY A 273 0.59 12.02 -24.17
CA GLY A 273 0.18 13.19 -23.39
C GLY A 273 -1.28 13.21 -22.91
N GLY A 274 -2.01 12.09 -23.01
CA GLY A 274 -3.44 12.03 -22.69
C GLY A 274 -3.82 11.95 -21.20
N ALA A 275 -2.85 11.95 -20.28
CA ALA A 275 -3.10 11.84 -18.83
C ALA A 275 -2.90 13.17 -18.10
N VAL A 276 -3.63 13.37 -17.01
CA VAL A 276 -3.43 14.50 -16.10
C VAL A 276 -2.32 14.16 -15.11
N LEU A 277 -1.31 15.02 -15.00
CA LEU A 277 -0.26 14.86 -13.99
C LEU A 277 -0.70 15.46 -12.65
N PHE A 278 -0.72 14.64 -11.61
CA PHE A 278 -0.93 15.03 -10.22
C PHE A 278 0.43 15.13 -9.53
N VAL A 279 0.82 16.34 -9.11
CA VAL A 279 2.06 16.57 -8.36
C VAL A 279 1.71 16.78 -6.88
N ASP A 280 1.87 15.73 -6.10
CA ASP A 280 1.62 15.70 -4.66
C ASP A 280 2.77 16.34 -3.88
N CYS A 281 2.58 17.56 -3.38
CA CYS A 281 3.54 18.25 -2.51
C CYS A 281 3.28 17.99 -1.02
N SER A 282 2.49 16.98 -0.65
CA SER A 282 2.18 16.65 0.75
C SER A 282 3.40 16.17 1.55
N SER A 283 4.51 15.85 0.89
CA SER A 283 5.81 15.59 1.51
C SER A 283 6.53 16.87 1.96
N PHE A 284 6.07 18.06 1.53
CA PHE A 284 6.74 19.32 1.83
C PHE A 284 6.32 19.87 3.17
N ARG A 285 7.27 20.56 3.81
CA ARG A 285 7.00 21.38 5.00
C ARG A 285 6.32 22.68 4.63
N ASP A 286 5.81 23.40 5.62
CA ASP A 286 5.10 24.68 5.43
C ASP A 286 5.87 25.72 4.66
N ASP A 287 7.12 25.97 5.05
CA ASP A 287 8.02 26.89 4.37
C ASP A 287 8.26 26.50 2.90
N THR A 288 8.43 25.20 2.67
CA THR A 288 8.72 24.58 1.39
C THR A 288 7.53 24.70 0.45
N TRP A 289 6.33 24.42 0.96
CA TRP A 289 5.07 24.60 0.23
C TRP A 289 4.76 26.06 -0.04
N ASN A 290 4.95 26.94 0.94
CA ASN A 290 4.68 28.38 0.78
C ASN A 290 5.50 28.97 -0.38
N ALA A 291 6.74 28.51 -0.58
CA ALA A 291 7.55 28.89 -1.74
C ALA A 291 6.96 28.38 -3.07
N VAL A 292 6.47 27.14 -3.12
CA VAL A 292 5.80 26.60 -4.32
C VAL A 292 4.48 27.32 -4.61
N ARG A 293 3.69 27.58 -3.56
CA ARG A 293 2.41 28.30 -3.61
C ARG A 293 2.58 29.72 -4.12
N ALA A 294 3.64 30.42 -3.71
CA ALA A 294 3.94 31.78 -4.17
C ALA A 294 4.37 31.83 -5.64
N GLU A 295 5.20 30.88 -6.07
CA GLU A 295 5.81 30.88 -7.41
C GLU A 295 4.97 30.15 -8.47
N GLN A 296 4.11 29.23 -8.05
CA GLN A 296 3.30 28.34 -8.88
C GLN A 296 4.05 27.83 -10.14
N PRO A 297 5.16 27.11 -9.99
CA PRO A 297 6.00 26.74 -11.13
C PRO A 297 5.26 25.94 -12.20
N ASP A 298 5.62 26.18 -13.46
CA ASP A 298 5.24 25.29 -14.57
C ASP A 298 5.92 23.92 -14.38
N VAL A 299 5.20 22.85 -14.74
CA VAL A 299 5.60 21.45 -14.59
C VAL A 299 5.88 20.78 -15.94
N ARG A 300 5.93 21.56 -17.03
CA ARG A 300 6.26 21.13 -18.40
C ARG A 300 5.33 20.05 -18.98
N HIS A 301 4.23 19.76 -18.30
CA HIS A 301 3.15 18.91 -18.76
C HIS A 301 1.82 19.59 -18.49
N ARG A 302 0.92 19.45 -19.45
CA ARG A 302 -0.43 20.00 -19.40
C ARG A 302 -1.36 18.98 -20.04
N PRO A 303 -2.44 18.56 -19.36
CA PRO A 303 -2.96 19.09 -18.09
C PRO A 303 -2.22 18.59 -16.82
N ALA A 304 -2.11 19.46 -15.81
CA ALA A 304 -1.55 19.09 -14.51
C ALA A 304 -2.19 19.83 -13.32
N VAL A 305 -2.15 19.21 -12.15
CA VAL A 305 -2.58 19.76 -10.85
C VAL A 305 -1.41 19.61 -9.88
N VAL A 306 -0.98 20.72 -9.26
CA VAL A 306 0.04 20.73 -8.20
C VAL A 306 -0.66 21.08 -6.90
N TYR A 307 -0.56 20.22 -5.90
CA TYR A 307 -1.34 20.37 -4.68
C TYR A 307 -0.57 19.94 -3.44
N ARG A 308 -1.08 20.33 -2.27
CA ARG A 308 -0.65 19.81 -0.98
C ARG A 308 -1.87 19.45 -0.15
N ALA A 309 -1.91 18.22 0.33
CA ALA A 309 -2.87 17.78 1.32
C ALA A 309 -2.30 17.91 2.73
N ARG A 310 -3.20 18.12 3.68
CA ARG A 310 -2.95 18.10 5.12
C ARG A 310 -3.74 16.95 5.76
N PRO A 311 -3.20 16.31 6.80
CA PRO A 311 -3.91 15.26 7.52
C PRO A 311 -5.23 15.70 8.19
N ASN A 312 -5.44 17.01 8.38
CA ASN A 312 -6.73 17.56 8.82
C ASN A 312 -7.81 17.60 7.72
N GLY A 313 -7.51 17.11 6.52
CA GLY A 313 -8.43 17.06 5.38
C GLY A 313 -8.35 18.25 4.43
N HIS A 314 -7.66 19.34 4.79
CA HIS A 314 -7.50 20.47 3.89
C HIS A 314 -6.54 20.14 2.73
N VAL A 315 -6.95 20.47 1.52
CA VAL A 315 -6.15 20.34 0.30
C VAL A 315 -6.20 21.65 -0.47
N GLU A 316 -5.04 22.20 -0.81
CA GLU A 316 -4.91 23.42 -1.63
C GLU A 316 -3.93 23.18 -2.80
N GLY A 317 -4.10 23.90 -3.90
CA GLY A 317 -3.25 23.73 -5.08
C GLY A 317 -3.57 24.63 -6.26
N TYR A 318 -2.86 24.45 -7.38
CA TYR A 318 -3.08 25.21 -8.62
C TYR A 318 -3.07 24.29 -9.85
N ARG A 319 -3.63 24.80 -10.96
CA ARG A 319 -3.73 24.08 -12.24
C ARG A 319 -2.68 24.57 -13.24
N LYS A 320 -2.26 23.68 -14.16
CA LYS A 320 -1.53 24.04 -15.37
C LYS A 320 -2.22 23.41 -16.58
N GLY A 321 -2.65 24.27 -17.51
CA GLY A 321 -3.46 23.85 -18.67
C GLY A 321 -4.93 23.61 -18.34
N ALA A 322 -5.69 23.12 -19.33
CA ALA A 322 -7.10 22.79 -19.17
C ALA A 322 -7.25 21.40 -18.54
N VAL A 323 -7.43 21.35 -17.22
CA VAL A 323 -7.61 20.11 -16.46
C VAL A 323 -9.04 19.59 -16.67
N PRO A 324 -9.24 18.41 -17.27
CA PRO A 324 -10.56 17.84 -17.55
C PRO A 324 -11.18 17.14 -16.33
N LEU A 325 -10.94 17.67 -15.13
CA LEU A 325 -11.43 17.15 -13.85
C LEU A 325 -11.98 18.31 -13.02
N GLU A 326 -13.20 18.15 -12.53
CA GLU A 326 -13.85 19.07 -11.61
C GLU A 326 -13.44 18.71 -10.19
N LEU A 327 -12.47 19.43 -9.64
CA LEU A 327 -11.84 19.11 -8.34
C LEU A 327 -12.18 20.11 -7.23
N ALA A 328 -13.03 21.10 -7.50
CA ALA A 328 -13.30 22.19 -6.56
C ALA A 328 -13.98 21.72 -5.26
N ASP A 329 -14.67 20.58 -5.30
CA ASP A 329 -15.31 19.98 -4.12
C ASP A 329 -14.31 19.29 -3.18
N ALA A 330 -13.09 18.98 -3.67
CA ALA A 330 -12.06 18.26 -2.94
C ALA A 330 -10.76 19.06 -2.72
N LEU A 331 -10.57 20.14 -3.48
CA LEU A 331 -9.34 20.93 -3.50
C LEU A 331 -9.65 22.42 -3.67
N GLU A 332 -9.10 23.23 -2.76
CA GLU A 332 -9.13 24.69 -2.86
C GLU A 332 -8.08 25.18 -3.87
N PHE A 333 -8.54 25.83 -4.93
CA PHE A 333 -7.64 26.37 -5.93
C PHE A 333 -7.09 27.74 -5.51
N LEU A 334 -5.78 27.87 -5.62
CA LEU A 334 -5.05 29.13 -5.46
C LEU A 334 -5.33 30.00 -6.68
N ASP A 335 -6.03 31.11 -6.49
CA ASP A 335 -6.30 32.10 -7.52
C ASP A 335 -5.04 32.81 -8.04
#